data_AF-A0A2J6XKA2-F1
#
_entry.id   AF-A0A2J6XKA2-F1
#
_cell.length_a   1.000
_cell.length_b   1.000
_cell.length_c   1.000
_cell.angle_alpha   90.00
_cell.angle_beta   90.00
_cell.angle_gamma   90.00
#
_symmetry.space_group_name_H-M   'P 1'
#
loop_
_entity.id
_entity.type
_entity.pdbx_description
1 polymer ?
#
loop_
_entity_poly.entity_id
_entity_poly.type
_entity_poly.pdbx_seq_one_letter_code
_entity_poly.pdbx_strand_id
1 'polypeptide(L)'
;MSKKCDKDIINELLDLSRINFTEEELEKLCKDIDEIRSLLNQVSSLGSLNVKPLYNVWDSELNPPYSVNIEKVNIYDLIPNERVAQNKIKIPWRGE
;
A
#
# COMPACT_ATOMS: atom_id res chain seq x y z
N MET A 1 -4.03 -19.96 24.48
CA MET A 1 -5.29 -19.56 23.84
C MET A 1 -4.95 -18.75 22.60
N SER A 2 -5.23 -19.28 21.41
CA SER A 2 -5.04 -18.54 20.15
C SER A 2 -5.91 -17.29 20.23
N LYS A 3 -5.30 -16.09 20.17
CA LYS A 3 -6.07 -14.85 20.08
C LYS A 3 -6.82 -14.90 18.77
N LYS A 4 -8.14 -14.75 18.82
CA LYS A 4 -8.96 -14.66 17.62
C LYS A 4 -8.46 -13.44 16.85
N CYS A 5 -8.12 -13.64 15.58
CA CYS A 5 -7.69 -12.56 14.69
C CYS A 5 -8.67 -11.39 14.80
N ASP A 6 -8.14 -10.20 14.99
CA ASP A 6 -8.93 -8.98 15.18
C ASP A 6 -9.52 -8.56 13.83
N LYS A 7 -10.68 -9.14 13.51
CA LYS A 7 -11.31 -9.02 12.20
C LYS A 7 -11.58 -7.56 11.81
N ASP A 8 -11.81 -6.69 12.79
CA ASP A 8 -12.10 -5.28 12.55
C ASP A 8 -10.87 -4.56 11.99
N ILE A 9 -9.68 -4.80 12.57
CA ILE A 9 -8.40 -4.24 12.08
C ILE A 9 -8.07 -4.80 10.69
N ILE A 10 -8.30 -6.10 10.46
CA ILE A 10 -8.04 -6.70 9.14
C ILE A 10 -8.93 -6.03 8.09
N ASN A 11 -10.23 -5.91 8.34
CA ASN A 11 -11.14 -5.28 7.39
C ASN A 11 -10.72 -3.84 7.07
N GLU A 12 -10.27 -3.07 8.07
CA GLU A 12 -9.76 -1.72 7.85
C GLU A 12 -8.49 -1.71 6.96
N LEU A 13 -7.56 -2.64 7.19
CA LEU A 13 -6.35 -2.77 6.37
C LEU A 13 -6.67 -3.17 4.92
N LEU A 14 -7.68 -4.03 4.72
CA LEU A 14 -8.16 -4.41 3.38
C LEU A 14 -8.76 -3.22 2.65
N ASP A 15 -9.60 -2.44 3.34
CA ASP A 15 -10.22 -1.24 2.77
C ASP A 15 -9.20 -0.17 2.39
N LEU A 16 -8.17 0.02 3.22
CA LEU A 16 -7.08 0.98 2.96
C LEU A 16 -6.19 0.54 1.80
N SER A 17 -5.88 -0.76 1.71
CA SER A 17 -4.96 -1.29 0.69
C SER A 17 -5.63 -1.53 -0.67
N ARG A 18 -6.97 -1.64 -0.71
CA ARG A 18 -7.75 -2.01 -1.92
C ARG A 18 -7.35 -3.37 -2.50
N ILE A 19 -6.91 -4.29 -1.64
CA ILE A 19 -6.54 -5.66 -1.99
C ILE A 19 -7.68 -6.60 -1.57
N ASN A 20 -8.03 -7.53 -2.45
CA ASN A 20 -9.01 -8.58 -2.16
C ASN A 20 -8.30 -9.90 -1.85
N PHE A 21 -8.85 -10.64 -0.90
CA PHE A 21 -8.36 -11.96 -0.49
C PHE A 21 -9.51 -12.96 -0.50
N THR A 22 -9.18 -14.22 -0.78
CA THR A 22 -10.06 -15.36 -0.55
C THR A 22 -10.13 -15.70 0.95
N GLU A 23 -11.12 -16.50 1.36
CA GLU A 23 -11.27 -16.90 2.77
C GLU A 23 -10.03 -17.64 3.30
N GLU A 24 -9.44 -18.52 2.50
CA GLU A 24 -8.22 -19.27 2.86
C GLU A 24 -7.02 -18.32 3.04
N GLU A 25 -6.88 -17.33 2.15
CA GLU A 25 -5.81 -16.34 2.26
C GLU A 25 -6.00 -15.41 3.47
N LEU A 26 -7.24 -15.11 3.85
CA LEU A 26 -7.55 -14.32 5.05
C LEU A 26 -7.12 -15.04 6.33
N GLU A 27 -7.37 -16.35 6.43
CA GLU A 27 -6.93 -17.15 7.59
C GLU A 27 -5.40 -17.16 7.70
N LYS A 28 -4.71 -17.29 6.56
CA LYS A 28 -3.25 -17.22 6.52
C LYS A 28 -2.73 -15.82 6.88
N LEU A 29 -3.32 -14.77 6.31
CA LEU A 29 -2.96 -13.37 6.58
C LEU A 29 -3.10 -13.04 8.08
N CYS A 30 -4.17 -13.52 8.72
CA CYS A 30 -4.36 -13.38 10.16
C CYS A 30 -3.17 -13.95 10.95
N LYS A 31 -2.72 -15.16 10.61
CA LYS A 31 -1.59 -15.80 11.27
C LYS A 31 -0.28 -15.04 11.01
N ASP A 32 -0.04 -14.63 9.77
CA ASP A 32 1.15 -13.89 9.39
C ASP A 32 1.24 -12.54 10.12
N ILE A 33 0.11 -11.81 10.25
CA ILE A 33 0.05 -10.54 11.00
C ILE A 33 0.39 -10.75 12.48
N ASP A 34 -0.11 -11.81 13.10
CA ASP A 34 0.20 -12.10 14.50
C ASP A 34 1.68 -12.43 14.72
N GLU A 35 2.29 -13.20 13.80
CA GLU A 35 3.72 -13.49 13.82
C GLU A 35 4.56 -12.21 13.64
N ILE A 36 4.21 -11.36 12.68
CA ILE A 36 4.88 -10.07 12.43
C ILE A 36 4.75 -9.16 13.65
N ARG A 37 3.56 -9.04 14.25
CA ARG A 37 3.34 -8.24 15.47
C ARG A 37 4.20 -8.75 16.63
N SER A 38 4.31 -10.06 16.78
CA SER A 38 5.17 -10.67 17.80
C SER A 38 6.63 -10.25 17.62
N LEU A 39 7.14 -10.31 16.39
CA LEU A 39 8.50 -9.87 16.05
C LEU A 39 8.69 -8.36 16.31
N LEU A 40 7.76 -7.52 15.87
CA LEU A 40 7.82 -6.07 16.07
C LEU A 40 7.81 -5.68 17.55
N ASN A 41 7.06 -6.39 18.39
CA ASN A 41 7.02 -6.16 19.83
C ASN A 41 8.37 -6.46 20.53
N GLN A 42 9.23 -7.30 19.95
CA GLN A 42 10.58 -7.52 20.48
C GLN A 42 11.46 -6.28 20.27
N VAL A 43 11.32 -5.64 19.11
CA VAL A 43 12.07 -4.44 18.73
C VAL A 43 11.50 -3.17 19.37
N SER A 44 10.19 -3.14 19.67
CA SER A 44 9.52 -1.98 20.26
C SER A 44 10.04 -1.58 21.65
N SER A 45 10.77 -2.47 22.33
CA SER A 45 11.50 -2.16 23.56
C SER A 45 12.49 -1.00 23.41
N LEU A 46 12.95 -0.73 22.18
CA LEU A 46 13.84 0.38 21.82
C LEU A 46 13.09 1.67 21.48
N GLY A 47 11.76 1.63 21.35
CA GLY A 47 10.93 2.75 20.90
C GLY A 47 10.81 3.92 21.90
N SER A 48 11.21 3.71 23.17
CA SER A 48 11.23 4.76 24.19
C SER A 48 12.47 5.67 24.11
N LEU A 49 13.42 5.35 23.23
CA LEU A 49 14.61 6.17 23.04
C LEU A 49 14.23 7.47 22.31
N ASN A 50 14.66 8.62 22.85
CA ASN A 50 14.45 9.92 22.23
C ASN A 50 15.43 10.12 21.06
N VAL A 51 15.24 9.36 19.98
CA VAL A 51 16.05 9.38 18.77
C VAL A 51 15.19 9.83 17.60
N LYS A 52 15.70 10.73 16.77
CA LYS A 52 15.00 11.15 15.55
C LYS A 52 14.93 9.98 14.56
N PRO A 53 13.76 9.66 13.99
CA PRO A 53 13.65 8.60 12.98
C PRO A 53 14.40 8.97 11.70
N LEU A 54 15.01 7.96 11.08
CA LEU A 54 15.71 8.09 9.79
C LEU A 54 14.73 7.73 8.66
N TYR A 55 14.21 8.74 7.96
CA TYR A 55 13.31 8.54 6.82
C TYR A 55 14.04 8.43 5.48
N ASN A 56 15.11 9.20 5.31
CA ASN A 56 15.96 9.19 4.12
C ASN A 56 17.38 8.81 4.55
N VAL A 57 17.99 7.87 3.85
CA VAL A 57 19.38 7.42 4.13
C VAL A 57 20.41 8.41 3.57
N TRP A 58 19.97 9.37 2.75
CA TRP A 58 20.83 10.38 2.15
C TRP A 58 20.82 11.65 2.98
N ASP A 59 22.01 12.18 3.26
CA ASP A 59 22.21 13.41 4.01
C ASP A 59 22.03 14.68 3.15
N SER A 60 21.91 14.52 1.85
CA SER A 60 21.84 15.63 0.89
C SER A 60 20.43 16.18 0.74
N GLU A 61 20.31 17.51 0.68
CA GLU A 61 19.07 18.16 0.25
C GLU A 61 18.75 17.77 -1.20
N LEU A 62 17.51 17.33 -1.43
CA LEU A 62 17.01 17.11 -2.79
C LEU A 62 16.95 18.48 -3.48
N ASN A 63 17.66 18.61 -4.60
CA ASN A 63 17.57 19.77 -5.49
C ASN A 63 16.63 19.42 -6.65
N PRO A 64 15.31 19.67 -6.52
CA PRO A 64 14.39 19.41 -7.61
C PRO A 64 14.73 20.28 -8.82
N PRO A 65 14.52 19.79 -10.05
CA PRO A 65 14.75 20.57 -11.25
C PRO A 65 13.81 21.78 -11.32
N TYR A 66 14.34 22.95 -11.71
CA TYR A 66 13.57 24.19 -11.88
C TYR A 66 12.45 24.10 -12.92
N SER A 67 12.61 23.21 -13.90
CA SER A 67 11.57 22.90 -14.87
C SER A 67 11.73 21.45 -15.32
N VAL A 68 10.60 20.82 -15.60
CA VAL A 68 10.54 19.44 -16.05
C VAL A 68 9.92 19.47 -17.45
N ASN A 69 10.74 19.56 -18.50
CA ASN A 69 10.31 19.40 -19.89
C ASN A 69 10.16 17.90 -20.20
N ILE A 70 9.27 17.22 -19.50
CA ILE A 70 8.88 15.86 -19.86
C ILE A 70 7.97 15.95 -21.08
N GLU A 71 8.37 15.30 -22.16
CA GLU A 71 7.46 15.03 -23.28
C GLU A 71 6.23 14.30 -22.74
N LYS A 72 5.06 14.89 -22.98
CA LYS A 72 3.80 14.28 -22.55
C LYS A 72 3.60 13.00 -23.34
N VAL A 73 3.65 11.86 -22.65
CA VAL A 73 3.27 10.57 -23.24
C VAL A 73 1.76 10.56 -23.45
N ASN A 74 1.33 10.11 -24.62
CA ASN A 74 -0.08 9.88 -24.88
C ASN A 74 -0.56 8.67 -24.07
N ILE A 75 -1.42 8.91 -23.08
CA ILE A 75 -1.92 7.86 -22.18
C ILE A 75 -2.67 6.74 -22.91
N TYR A 76 -3.24 7.01 -24.10
CA TYR A 76 -3.93 6.00 -24.90
C TYR A 76 -2.97 4.96 -25.50
N ASP A 77 -1.68 5.28 -25.64
CA ASP A 77 -0.66 4.35 -26.12
C ASP A 77 -0.29 3.32 -25.03
N LEU A 78 -0.63 3.61 -23.77
CA LEU A 78 -0.29 2.80 -22.60
C LEU A 78 -1.47 1.92 -22.10
N ILE A 79 -2.66 2.09 -22.67
CA ILE A 79 -3.88 1.45 -22.18
C ILE A 79 -4.48 0.57 -23.29
N PRO A 80 -4.92 -0.66 -22.99
CA PRO A 80 -5.63 -1.50 -23.95
C PRO A 80 -6.85 -0.77 -24.56
N ASN A 81 -6.99 -0.82 -25.89
CA ASN A 81 -8.01 -0.09 -26.64
C ASN A 81 -9.45 -0.32 -26.12
N GLU A 82 -9.75 -1.51 -25.62
CA GLU A 82 -11.04 -1.88 -25.04
C GLU A 82 -11.44 -1.02 -23.83
N ARG A 83 -10.46 -0.49 -23.08
CA ARG A 83 -10.66 0.42 -21.94
C ARG A 83 -10.74 1.89 -22.35
N VAL A 84 -10.71 2.22 -23.63
CA VAL A 84 -10.84 3.59 -24.13
C VAL A 84 -12.19 3.78 -24.83
N ALA A 85 -12.90 4.87 -24.51
CA ALA A 85 -14.06 5.34 -25.27
C ALA A 85 -14.03 6.85 -25.39
N GLN A 86 -14.18 7.38 -26.61
CA GLN A 86 -14.26 8.82 -26.87
C GLN A 86 -13.09 9.61 -26.23
N ASN A 87 -11.86 9.10 -26.33
CA ASN A 87 -10.68 9.68 -25.67
C ASN A 87 -10.89 9.87 -24.16
N LYS A 88 -11.47 8.86 -23.51
CA LYS A 88 -11.59 8.75 -22.05
C LYS A 88 -11.36 7.31 -21.64
N ILE A 89 -10.84 7.12 -20.42
CA ILE A 89 -10.68 5.80 -19.83
C ILE A 89 -12.03 5.34 -19.28
N LYS A 90 -12.48 4.17 -19.71
CA LYS A 90 -13.66 3.50 -19.17
C LYS A 90 -13.32 3.01 -17.76
N ILE A 91 -14.05 3.53 -16.78
CA ILE A 91 -14.00 3.04 -15.41
C ILE A 91 -15.29 2.23 -15.20
N PRO A 92 -15.22 1.00 -14.66
CA PRO A 92 -16.42 0.29 -14.25
C PRO A 92 -17.14 1.12 -13.19
N TRP A 93 -18.26 1.72 -13.57
CA TRP A 93 -19.05 2.58 -12.71
C TRP A 93 -20.09 1.74 -11.99
N ARG A 94 -19.72 1.27 -10.78
CA ARG A 94 -20.43 0.27 -9.98
C ARG A 94 -20.42 -1.09 -10.69
N GLY A 95 -19.85 -2.09 -10.04
CA GLY A 95 -19.72 -3.43 -10.61
C GLY A 95 -21.08 -4.00 -11.01
N GLU A 96 -21.24 -4.26 -12.30
CA GLU A 96 -22.06 -5.34 -12.84
C GLU A 96 -21.12 -6.27 -13.61
#